data_AF-A0A8J2NQJ2-F1
#
_entry.id   AF-A0A8J2NQJ2-F1
#
_cell.length_a   1.000
_cell.length_b   1.000
_cell.length_c   1.000
_cell.angle_alpha   90.00
_cell.angle_beta   90.00
_cell.angle_gamma   90.00
#
_symmetry.space_group_name_H-M   'P 1'
#
loop_
_entity.id
_entity.type
_entity.pdbx_description
1 polymer ?
#
loop_
_entity_poly.entity_id
_entity_poly.type
_entity_poly.pdbx_seq_one_letter_code
_entity_poly.pdbx_strand_id
1 'polypeptide(L)'
;MWYDVRYSEFIWPFKRMSRIPQYDVTPQERRNVEDRARLRQNLRSEWLKLYENPHRMATGEMGYAFDPALQRWISMKAWQYHYFKPNTKTLIYPIGFIAAVVGYAWLLKWDRDGKEHLYRTGQISHRDRRNKFS
;
A
#
# COMPACT_ATOMS: atom_id res chain seq x y z
N MET A 1 19.70 -29.76 24.30
CA MET A 1 18.76 -29.08 25.22
C MET A 1 19.13 -27.60 25.24
N TRP A 2 18.17 -26.73 25.55
CA TRP A 2 18.23 -25.26 25.62
C TRP A 2 17.46 -24.50 24.53
N TYR A 3 16.14 -24.49 24.78
CA TYR A 3 15.10 -23.46 24.63
C TYR A 3 14.70 -22.89 23.26
N ASP A 4 13.57 -23.44 22.79
CA ASP A 4 12.53 -22.76 22.04
C ASP A 4 11.96 -21.58 22.86
N VAL A 5 12.05 -20.37 22.32
CA VAL A 5 11.40 -19.16 22.86
C VAL A 5 10.45 -18.64 21.80
N ARG A 6 9.16 -18.86 22.07
CA ARG A 6 8.00 -18.33 21.35
C ARG A 6 8.17 -16.83 21.09
N TYR A 7 8.26 -16.44 19.82
CA TYR A 7 8.16 -15.03 19.42
C TYR A 7 6.71 -14.70 19.09
N SER A 8 6.10 -13.95 20.01
CA SER A 8 4.86 -13.20 19.79
C SER A 8 5.02 -12.25 18.60
N GLU A 9 4.01 -12.26 17.74
CA GLU A 9 3.88 -11.48 16.52
C GLU A 9 3.82 -9.96 16.78
N PHE A 10 4.96 -9.29 17.05
CA PHE A 10 5.04 -7.82 16.99
C PHE A 10 6.48 -7.31 16.92
N ILE A 11 7.18 -7.52 15.80
CA ILE A 11 8.49 -6.89 15.53
C ILE A 11 8.56 -6.49 14.05
N TRP A 12 8.83 -5.20 13.81
CA TRP A 12 9.13 -4.49 12.57
C TRP A 12 9.70 -5.35 11.40
N PRO A 13 9.33 -5.09 10.13
CA PRO A 13 9.69 -5.92 8.99
C PRO A 13 11.11 -5.64 8.47
N PHE A 14 12.12 -5.58 9.35
CA PHE A 14 13.51 -5.65 8.93
C PHE A 14 13.91 -7.12 8.86
N LYS A 15 13.40 -7.82 7.83
CA LYS A 15 13.98 -9.11 7.45
C LYS A 15 15.43 -8.79 7.09
N ARG A 16 16.37 -9.13 7.98
CA ARG A 16 17.80 -9.02 7.72
C ARG A 16 18.02 -9.59 6.33
N MET A 17 18.43 -8.75 5.39
CA MET A 17 18.68 -9.16 4.01
C MET A 17 19.66 -10.33 4.11
N SER A 18 19.17 -11.55 3.88
CA SER A 18 20.05 -12.71 3.82
C SER A 18 20.97 -12.41 2.66
N ARG A 19 22.23 -12.04 2.93
CA ARG A 19 23.23 -11.92 1.88
C ARG A 19 23.17 -13.25 1.13
N ILE A 20 22.91 -13.19 -0.18
CA ILE A 20 22.91 -14.40 -1.01
C ILE A 20 24.26 -15.08 -0.72
N PRO A 21 24.26 -16.29 -0.14
CA PRO A 21 25.51 -16.95 0.19
C PRO A 21 26.27 -17.13 -1.11
N GLN A 22 27.49 -16.58 -1.18
CA GLN A 22 28.33 -16.65 -2.39
C GLN A 22 28.91 -18.06 -2.59
N TYR A 23 28.86 -18.87 -1.55
CA TYR A 23 29.37 -20.23 -1.49
C TYR A 23 28.24 -21.16 -0.99
N ASP A 24 28.29 -22.44 -1.35
CA ASP A 24 27.27 -23.47 -1.03
C ASP A 24 25.88 -23.31 -1.69
N VAL A 25 25.82 -22.66 -2.84
CA VAL A 25 24.59 -22.57 -3.67
C VAL A 25 24.49 -23.72 -4.66
N THR A 26 23.27 -24.18 -4.90
CA THR A 26 22.99 -25.18 -5.94
C THR A 26 23.35 -24.63 -7.33
N PRO A 27 23.70 -25.49 -8.31
CA PRO A 27 23.99 -25.04 -9.67
C PRO A 27 22.83 -24.24 -10.31
N GLN A 28 21.59 -24.53 -9.93
CA GLN A 28 20.41 -23.80 -10.42
C GLN A 28 20.32 -22.39 -9.82
N GLU A 29 20.58 -22.24 -8.53
CA GLU A 29 20.60 -20.93 -7.87
C GLU A 29 21.72 -20.04 -8.42
N ARG A 30 22.90 -20.61 -8.71
CA ARG A 30 23.99 -19.89 -9.39
C ARG A 30 23.53 -19.30 -10.72
N ARG A 31 22.92 -20.13 -11.58
CA ARG A 31 22.38 -19.69 -12.88
C ARG A 31 21.36 -18.55 -12.72
N ASN A 32 20.43 -18.68 -11.77
CA ASN A 32 19.44 -17.63 -11.50
C ASN A 32 20.07 -16.30 -11.05
N VAL A 33 21.16 -16.35 -10.28
CA VAL A 33 21.90 -15.15 -9.85
C VAL A 33 22.63 -14.52 -11.03
N GLU A 34 23.30 -15.33 -11.85
CA GLU A 34 23.99 -14.90 -13.06
C GLU A 34 23.02 -14.27 -14.07
N ASP A 35 21.86 -14.88 -14.30
CA ASP A 35 20.85 -14.35 -15.21
C ASP A 35 20.29 -13.01 -14.72
N ARG A 36 20.02 -12.87 -13.41
CA ARG A 36 19.63 -11.58 -12.82
C ARG A 36 20.74 -10.53 -12.94
N ALA A 37 22.00 -10.92 -12.76
CA ALA A 37 23.13 -10.01 -12.92
C ALA A 37 23.26 -9.54 -14.38
N ARG A 38 23.14 -10.46 -15.34
CA ARG A 38 23.13 -10.17 -16.78
C ARG A 38 22.01 -9.20 -17.15
N LEU A 39 20.78 -9.45 -16.71
CA LEU A 39 19.64 -8.57 -16.96
C LEU A 39 19.89 -7.14 -16.41
N ARG A 40 20.42 -7.03 -15.19
CA ARG A 40 20.76 -5.71 -14.60
C ARG A 40 21.85 -4.99 -15.38
N GLN A 41 22.87 -5.71 -15.83
CA GLN A 41 23.95 -5.13 -16.64
C GLN A 41 23.43 -4.61 -17.98
N ASN A 42 22.56 -5.39 -18.65
CA ASN A 42 21.91 -4.97 -19.90
C ASN A 42 21.09 -3.69 -19.71
N LEU A 43 20.17 -3.68 -18.73
CA LEU A 43 19.34 -2.50 -18.42
C LEU A 43 20.20 -1.27 -18.06
N ARG A 44 21.27 -1.48 -17.29
CA ARG A 44 22.21 -0.40 -16.95
C ARG A 44 22.91 0.13 -18.20
N SER A 45 23.33 -0.75 -19.11
CA SER A 45 23.99 -0.33 -20.35
C SER A 45 23.05 0.49 -21.25
N GLU A 46 21.77 0.13 -21.32
CA GLU A 46 20.74 0.89 -22.04
C GLU A 46 20.53 2.26 -21.41
N TRP A 47 20.43 2.31 -20.08
CA TRP A 47 20.31 3.55 -19.34
C TRP A 47 21.53 4.46 -19.55
N LEU A 48 22.75 3.93 -19.48
CA LEU A 48 23.97 4.73 -19.67
C LEU A 48 24.03 5.33 -21.08
N LYS A 49 23.66 4.57 -22.12
CA LYS A 49 23.54 5.10 -23.49
C LYS A 49 22.58 6.28 -23.57
N LEU A 50 21.44 6.19 -22.88
CA LEU A 50 20.46 7.27 -22.81
C LEU A 50 20.91 8.41 -21.89
N TYR A 51 21.77 8.17 -20.89
CA TYR A 51 22.19 9.20 -19.95
C TYR A 51 23.35 10.03 -20.49
N GLU A 52 24.35 9.36 -21.07
CA GLU A 52 25.61 9.97 -21.52
C GLU A 52 25.50 10.69 -22.88
N ASN A 53 24.41 10.49 -23.63
CA ASN A 53 24.22 11.13 -24.93
C ASN A 53 24.03 12.67 -24.79
N PRO A 54 24.94 13.49 -25.35
CA PRO A 54 24.85 14.95 -25.24
C PRO A 54 23.80 15.58 -26.17
N HIS A 55 23.36 14.88 -27.21
CA HIS A 55 22.43 15.39 -28.22
C HIS A 55 20.96 15.08 -27.93
N ARG A 56 20.62 14.58 -26.74
CA ARG A 56 19.24 14.23 -26.36
C ARG A 56 18.25 15.38 -26.46
N MET A 57 18.73 16.61 -26.26
CA MET A 57 17.92 17.82 -26.47
C MET A 57 17.54 18.02 -27.94
N ALA A 58 18.39 17.62 -28.90
CA ALA A 58 18.14 17.78 -30.33
C ALA A 58 17.16 16.74 -30.89
N THR A 59 17.02 15.58 -30.24
CA THR A 59 16.13 14.49 -30.67
C THR A 59 14.65 14.68 -30.25
N GLY A 60 14.32 15.77 -29.54
CA GLY A 60 12.96 16.07 -29.10
C GLY A 60 12.52 15.34 -27.82
N GLU A 61 13.38 14.53 -27.21
CA GLU A 61 13.17 13.85 -25.92
C GLU A 61 13.45 14.79 -24.73
N MET A 62 12.99 16.04 -24.82
CA MET A 62 13.30 17.09 -23.85
C MET A 62 12.57 16.85 -22.53
N GLY A 63 13.30 16.34 -21.53
CA GLY A 63 12.93 16.44 -20.11
C GLY A 63 13.11 15.18 -19.28
N TYR A 64 12.76 14.00 -19.82
CA TYR A 64 12.78 12.75 -19.06
C TYR A 64 13.13 11.55 -19.95
N ALA A 65 14.03 10.68 -19.49
CA ALA A 65 14.31 9.41 -20.15
C ALA A 65 13.13 8.47 -19.93
N PHE A 66 12.44 8.10 -21.00
CA PHE A 66 11.28 7.24 -20.92
C PHE A 66 11.63 5.84 -20.38
N ASP A 67 11.02 5.45 -19.25
CA ASP A 67 11.16 4.09 -18.70
C ASP A 67 9.91 3.23 -18.99
N PRO A 68 10.01 2.21 -19.87
CA PRO A 68 8.89 1.31 -20.17
C PRO A 68 8.50 0.43 -18.97
N ALA A 69 9.37 0.18 -18.00
CA ALA A 69 9.02 -0.56 -16.79
C ALA A 69 8.12 0.28 -15.88
N LEU A 70 8.46 1.55 -15.66
CA LEU A 70 7.63 2.49 -14.91
C LEU A 70 6.27 2.70 -15.58
N GLN A 71 6.24 2.94 -16.90
CA GLN A 71 4.95 3.09 -17.61
C GLN A 71 4.06 1.85 -17.44
N ARG A 72 4.62 0.64 -17.56
CA ARG A 72 3.87 -0.61 -17.36
C ARG A 72 3.32 -0.74 -15.94
N TRP A 73 4.09 -0.31 -14.94
CA TRP A 73 3.62 -0.34 -13.55
C TRP A 73 2.46 0.64 -13.34
N ILE A 74 2.58 1.87 -13.86
CA ILE A 74 1.51 2.87 -13.78
C ILE A 74 0.26 2.39 -14.53
N SER A 75 0.42 1.85 -15.74
CA SER A 75 -0.70 1.35 -16.52
C SER A 75 -1.39 0.18 -15.82
N MET A 76 -0.63 -0.75 -15.23
CA MET A 76 -1.19 -1.83 -14.42
C MET A 76 -2.02 -1.31 -13.25
N LYS A 77 -1.59 -0.22 -12.58
CA LYS A 77 -2.36 0.41 -11.49
C LYS A 77 -3.64 1.08 -12.00
N ALA A 78 -3.57 1.79 -13.11
CA ALA A 78 -4.76 2.40 -13.72
C ALA A 78 -5.77 1.34 -14.20
N TRP A 79 -5.30 0.20 -14.68
CA TRP A 79 -6.12 -0.89 -15.26
C TRP A 79 -6.59 -1.94 -14.25
N GLN A 80 -6.44 -1.70 -12.94
CA GLN A 80 -6.83 -2.68 -11.91
C GLN A 80 -8.29 -3.15 -12.03
N TYR A 81 -9.20 -2.27 -12.46
CA TYR A 81 -10.61 -2.60 -12.65
C TYR A 81 -10.82 -3.70 -13.71
N HIS A 82 -10.08 -3.68 -14.81
CA HIS A 82 -10.23 -4.65 -15.89
C HIS A 82 -9.79 -6.07 -15.50
N TYR A 83 -8.86 -6.17 -14.55
CA TYR A 83 -8.38 -7.46 -14.03
C TYR A 83 -9.11 -7.90 -12.75
N PHE A 84 -10.05 -7.11 -12.25
CA PHE A 84 -10.81 -7.43 -11.06
C PHE A 84 -11.72 -8.63 -11.32
N LYS A 85 -11.65 -9.63 -10.44
CA LYS A 85 -12.54 -10.80 -10.45
C LYS A 85 -13.30 -10.84 -9.14
N PRO A 86 -14.66 -10.80 -9.17
CA PRO A 86 -15.44 -10.88 -7.94
C PRO A 86 -15.26 -12.26 -7.30
N ASN A 87 -14.72 -12.28 -6.09
CA ASN A 87 -14.50 -13.47 -5.27
C ASN A 87 -15.02 -13.22 -3.84
N THR A 88 -15.32 -14.28 -3.08
CA THR A 88 -15.76 -14.18 -1.68
C THR A 88 -14.74 -13.42 -0.83
N LYS A 89 -13.44 -13.66 -1.06
CA LYS A 89 -12.36 -12.94 -0.37
C LYS A 89 -12.31 -11.44 -0.70
N THR A 90 -12.64 -11.05 -1.94
CA THR A 90 -12.61 -9.63 -2.35
C THR A 90 -13.82 -8.86 -1.81
N LEU A 91 -14.93 -9.54 -1.54
CA LEU A 91 -16.16 -8.92 -1.02
C LEU A 91 -16.05 -8.50 0.46
N ILE A 92 -15.11 -9.07 1.23
CA ILE A 92 -14.93 -8.73 2.65
C ILE A 92 -14.59 -7.24 2.82
N TYR A 93 -13.78 -6.67 1.91
CA TYR A 93 -13.38 -5.26 1.98
C TYR A 93 -14.53 -4.27 1.81
N PRO A 94 -15.34 -4.32 0.73
CA PRO A 94 -16.48 -3.41 0.58
C PRO A 94 -17.53 -3.62 1.67
N ILE A 95 -17.79 -4.86 2.11
CA ILE A 95 -18.72 -5.14 3.21
C ILE A 95 -18.20 -4.50 4.51
N GLY A 96 -16.91 -4.65 4.82
CA GLY A 96 -16.30 -4.01 5.99
C GLY A 96 -16.39 -2.49 5.93
N PHE A 97 -16.19 -1.89 4.76
CA PHE A 97 -16.35 -0.45 4.56
C PHE A 97 -17.80 0.00 4.81
N ILE A 98 -18.78 -0.70 4.22
CA ILE A 98 -20.20 -0.39 4.45
C ILE A 98 -20.57 -0.56 5.93
N ALA A 99 -20.11 -1.63 6.57
CA ALA A 99 -20.34 -1.87 8.00
C ALA A 99 -19.76 -0.74 8.87
N ALA A 100 -18.58 -0.22 8.54
CA ALA A 100 -17.99 0.92 9.25
C ALA A 100 -18.83 2.20 9.10
N VAL A 101 -19.31 2.50 7.89
CA VAL A 101 -20.18 3.66 7.63
C VAL A 101 -21.50 3.55 8.39
N VAL A 102 -22.16 2.38 8.32
CA VAL A 102 -23.43 2.13 9.02
C VAL A 102 -23.23 2.15 10.53
N GLY A 103 -22.16 1.53 11.03
CA GLY A 103 -21.82 1.53 12.44
C GLY A 103 -21.59 2.95 12.97
N TYR A 104 -20.88 3.79 12.22
CA TYR A 104 -20.68 5.19 12.60
C TYR A 104 -21.99 5.99 12.61
N ALA A 105 -22.85 5.80 11.60
CA ALA A 105 -24.16 6.44 11.56
C ALA A 105 -25.05 6.03 12.75
N TRP A 106 -24.98 4.76 13.15
CA TRP A 106 -25.71 4.25 14.31
C TRP A 106 -25.20 4.85 15.62
N LEU A 107 -23.87 4.96 15.79
CA LEU A 107 -23.27 5.63 16.96
C LEU A 107 -23.70 7.10 17.07
N LEU A 108 -23.69 7.83 15.95
CA LEU A 108 -24.16 9.22 15.92
C LEU A 108 -25.65 9.32 16.29
N LYS A 109 -26.48 8.40 15.79
CA LYS A 109 -27.90 8.37 16.15
C LYS A 109 -28.08 8.11 17.64
N TRP A 110 -27.37 7.13 18.20
CA TRP A 110 -27.47 6.78 19.61
C TRP A 110 -27.07 7.94 20.53
N ASP A 111 -25.97 8.63 20.22
CA ASP A 111 -25.55 9.83 20.96
C ASP A 111 -26.59 10.97 20.85
N ARG A 112 -27.18 11.15 19.66
CA ARG A 112 -28.24 12.14 19.45
C ARG A 112 -29.50 11.81 20.26
N ASP A 113 -29.99 10.59 20.18
CA ASP A 113 -31.21 10.14 20.87
C ASP A 113 -31.03 10.25 22.40
N GLY A 114 -29.84 9.90 22.91
CA GLY A 114 -29.48 10.08 24.32
C GLY A 114 -29.53 11.54 24.76
N LYS A 115 -28.92 12.45 23.99
CA LYS A 115 -28.96 13.89 24.26
C LYS A 115 -30.38 14.45 24.19
N GLU A 116 -31.16 14.03 23.20
CA GLU A 116 -32.54 14.47 23.01
C GLU A 116 -33.44 14.04 24.18
N HIS A 117 -33.26 12.81 24.69
CA HIS A 117 -33.96 12.34 25.89
C HIS A 117 -33.67 13.22 27.11
N LEU A 118 -32.41 13.57 27.34
CA LEU A 118 -31.99 14.46 28.45
C LEU A 118 -32.60 15.86 28.32
N TYR A 119 -32.75 16.37 27.10
CA TYR A 119 -33.39 17.66 26.84
C TYR A 119 -34.91 17.62 27.06
N ARG A 120 -35.58 16.54 26.67
CA ARG A 120 -37.05 16.38 26.81
C ARG A 120 -37.48 16.14 28.26
N THR A 121 -36.69 15.39 29.02
CA THR A 121 -36.96 15.11 30.45
C THR A 121 -36.58 16.26 31.38
N GLY A 122 -35.94 17.32 30.86
CA GLY A 122 -35.55 18.49 31.65
C GLY A 122 -34.35 18.26 32.57
N GLN A 123 -33.67 17.10 32.47
CA GLN A 123 -32.47 16.81 33.26
C GLN A 123 -31.32 17.79 32.97
N ILE A 124 -31.30 18.36 31.76
CA ILE A 124 -30.37 19.43 31.38
C ILE A 124 -31.12 20.75 31.23
N SER A 125 -30.71 21.75 32.02
CA SER A 125 -31.26 23.10 31.95
C SER A 125 -31.01 23.74 30.57
N HIS A 126 -31.87 24.65 30.13
CA HIS A 126 -31.70 25.33 28.85
C HIS A 126 -30.37 26.13 28.78
N ARG A 127 -29.91 26.65 29.93
CA ARG A 127 -28.67 27.43 30.05
C ARG A 127 -27.42 26.60 29.71
N ASP A 128 -27.43 25.30 30.03
CA ASP A 128 -26.27 24.40 29.92
C ASP A 128 -26.20 23.65 28.58
N ARG A 129 -27.12 23.93 27.64
CA ARG A 129 -27.11 23.33 26.30
C ARG A 129 -25.95 23.88 25.47
N ARG A 130 -25.13 22.98 24.90
CA ARG A 130 -23.94 23.36 24.10
C ARG A 130 -24.28 24.14 22.82
N ASN A 131 -25.42 23.84 22.18
CA ASN A 131 -25.81 24.39 20.88
C ASN A 131 -26.99 25.37 20.97
N LYS A 132 -26.94 26.32 21.91
CA LYS A 132 -28.06 27.24 22.17
C LYS A 132 -28.11 28.49 21.27
N PHE A 133 -26.99 28.88 20.65
CA PHE A 133 -26.86 30.14 19.89
C PHE A 133 -26.23 29.96 18.50
N SER A 134 -26.18 28.72 18.01
CA SER A 134 -25.67 28.38 16.68
C SER A 134 -26.77 27.77 15.84
#